data_AF-A0A925XBT6-F1
#
_entry.id   AF-A0A925XBT6-F1
#
_cell.length_a   1.000
_cell.length_b   1.000
_cell.length_c   1.000
_cell.angle_alpha   90.00
_cell.angle_beta   90.00
_cell.angle_gamma   90.00
#
_symmetry.space_group_name_H-M   'P 1'
#
loop_
_entity.id
_entity.type
_entity.pdbx_description
1 polymer ?
#
loop_
_entity_poly.entity_id
_entity_poly.type
_entity_poly.pdbx_seq_one_letter_code
_entity_poly.pdbx_strand_id
1 'polypeptide(L)'
;MSLIEAIFYRLKTGCQWRELSLASFFDHELSWKTVFYHFNNWSKSGVWEKIWIQPLATNKRALDMSSVQLDGSQSRCYKARQAVAYQGRKADTTTKGNRRLDMLFVSDNEGLILALSAPVSGQTINGYLMGFI
;
A
#
# COMPACT_ATOMS: atom_id res chain seq x y z
N MET A 1 3.79 -7.60 23.65
CA MET A 1 3.14 -7.39 22.34
C MET A 1 3.99 -8.08 21.26
N SER A 2 3.48 -8.18 20.04
CA SER A 2 3.98 -9.02 18.94
C SER A 2 4.58 -8.21 17.79
N LEU A 3 5.31 -8.91 16.92
CA LEU A 3 5.88 -8.37 15.69
C LEU A 3 4.86 -7.72 14.75
N ILE A 4 3.65 -8.28 14.70
CA ILE A 4 2.55 -7.78 13.87
C ILE A 4 2.06 -6.43 14.38
N GLU A 5 1.92 -6.28 15.71
CA GLU A 5 1.48 -5.02 16.33
C GLU A 5 2.48 -3.89 16.07
N ALA A 6 3.78 -4.17 16.16
CA ALA A 6 4.83 -3.20 15.84
C ALA A 6 4.78 -2.78 14.37
N ILE A 7 4.52 -3.72 13.45
CA ILE A 7 4.34 -3.43 12.02
C ILE A 7 3.09 -2.57 11.78
N PHE A 8 1.94 -2.95 12.36
CA PHE A 8 0.70 -2.18 12.23
C PHE A 8 0.81 -0.78 12.83
N TYR A 9 1.52 -0.63 13.95
CA TYR A 9 1.79 0.69 14.51
C TYR A 9 2.60 1.56 13.53
N ARG A 10 3.66 1.01 12.93
CA ARG A 10 4.39 1.72 11.87
C ARG A 10 3.41 2.10 10.75
N LEU A 11 2.67 1.15 10.20
CA LEU A 11 1.82 1.40 9.02
C LEU A 11 0.75 2.46 9.30
N LYS A 12 0.15 2.43 10.49
CA LYS A 12 -0.85 3.41 10.95
C LYS A 12 -0.26 4.81 11.17
N THR A 13 0.90 4.90 11.81
CA THR A 13 1.45 6.20 12.26
C THR A 13 2.34 6.90 11.24
N GLY A 14 2.88 6.16 10.27
CA GLY A 14 3.83 6.76 9.34
C GLY A 14 5.27 6.85 9.86
N CYS A 15 5.56 6.44 11.10
CA CYS A 15 6.85 6.70 11.74
C CYS A 15 8.03 6.08 10.96
N GLN A 16 9.21 6.67 11.07
CA GLN A 16 10.41 6.09 10.46
C GLN A 16 10.75 4.76 11.15
N TRP A 17 11.29 3.79 10.41
CA TRP A 17 11.65 2.47 10.97
C TRP A 17 12.61 2.57 12.16
N ARG A 18 13.52 3.54 12.14
CA ARG A 18 14.50 3.79 13.22
C ARG A 18 13.88 4.41 14.47
N GLU A 19 12.75 5.09 14.30
CA GLU A 19 12.00 5.78 15.36
C GLU A 19 10.86 4.91 15.91
N LEU A 20 10.80 3.63 15.53
CA LEU A 20 9.80 2.71 16.03
C LEU A 20 10.07 2.44 17.52
N SER A 21 9.10 2.72 18.39
CA SER A 21 9.21 2.57 19.84
C SER A 21 9.15 1.10 20.27
N LEU A 22 10.20 0.32 19.98
CA LEU A 22 10.23 -1.13 20.21
C LEU A 22 10.05 -1.53 21.68
N ALA A 23 10.50 -0.68 22.62
CA ALA A 23 10.30 -0.88 24.05
C ALA A 23 8.82 -0.91 24.46
N SER A 24 7.93 -0.30 23.66
CA SER A 24 6.47 -0.39 23.89
C SER A 24 5.88 -1.73 23.43
N PHE A 25 6.60 -2.50 22.61
CA PHE A 25 6.07 -3.72 21.99
C PHE A 25 6.71 -5.01 22.55
N PHE A 26 7.98 -4.96 22.96
CA PHE A 26 8.74 -6.14 23.35
C PHE A 26 9.38 -5.96 24.73
N ASP A 27 9.32 -7.00 25.55
CA ASP A 27 9.95 -7.04 26.88
C ASP A 27 11.47 -7.35 26.80
N HIS A 28 11.98 -7.61 25.60
CA HIS A 28 13.39 -7.91 25.32
C HIS A 28 13.94 -6.99 24.24
N GLU A 29 15.27 -6.84 24.21
CA GLU A 29 15.93 -6.00 23.20
C GLU A 29 15.76 -6.62 21.81
N LEU A 30 14.86 -6.04 21.03
CA LEU A 30 14.69 -6.33 19.62
C LEU A 30 15.17 -5.13 18.80
N SER A 31 15.84 -5.37 17.69
CA SER A 31 16.24 -4.30 16.76
C SER A 31 15.12 -4.01 15.76
N TRP A 32 14.95 -2.74 15.38
CA TRP A 32 14.03 -2.34 14.31
C TRP A 32 14.37 -3.04 12.99
N LYS A 33 15.64 -3.44 12.80
CA LYS A 33 16.10 -4.22 11.66
C LYS A 33 15.40 -5.56 11.57
N THR A 34 15.13 -6.20 12.71
CA THR A 34 14.41 -7.48 12.79
C THR A 34 12.96 -7.30 12.37
N VAL A 35 12.29 -6.25 12.88
CA VAL A 35 10.91 -5.90 12.47
C VAL A 35 10.84 -5.65 10.97
N PHE A 36 11.76 -4.83 10.46
CA PHE A 36 11.84 -4.54 9.03
C PHE A 36 12.17 -5.78 8.19
N TYR A 37 13.04 -6.67 8.68
CA TYR A 37 13.39 -7.91 7.99
C TYR A 37 12.16 -8.79 7.77
N HIS A 38 11.38 -9.03 8.81
CA HIS A 38 10.15 -9.81 8.69
C HIS A 38 9.12 -9.12 7.80
N PHE A 39 8.88 -7.82 8.00
CA PHE A 39 8.00 -7.04 7.12
C PHE A 39 8.39 -7.20 5.66
N ASN A 40 9.66 -7.00 5.32
CA ASN A 40 10.16 -7.09 3.95
C ASN A 40 10.10 -8.52 3.39
N ASN A 41 10.43 -9.53 4.20
CA ASN A 41 10.34 -10.93 3.79
C ASN A 41 8.88 -11.33 3.49
N TRP A 42 7.94 -10.93 4.34
CA TRP A 42 6.51 -11.17 4.16
C TRP A 42 5.92 -10.40 2.97
N SER A 43 6.38 -9.17 2.73
CA SER A 43 6.03 -8.42 1.52
C SER A 43 6.48 -9.13 0.25
N LYS A 44 7.71 -9.65 0.21
CA LYS A 44 8.23 -10.36 -0.97
C LYS A 44 7.58 -11.73 -1.19
N SER A 45 7.10 -12.37 -0.14
CA SER A 45 6.44 -13.69 -0.21
C SER A 45 4.93 -13.61 -0.40
N GLY A 46 4.35 -12.42 -0.54
CA GLY A 46 2.91 -12.23 -0.74
C GLY A 46 2.07 -12.56 0.49
N VAL A 47 2.67 -12.59 1.68
CA VAL A 47 1.95 -12.92 2.94
C VAL A 47 0.90 -11.85 3.26
N TRP A 48 1.23 -10.57 3.08
CA TRP A 48 0.28 -9.48 3.33
C TRP A 48 -0.95 -9.54 2.44
N GLU A 49 -0.74 -9.88 1.16
CA GLU A 49 -1.82 -10.06 0.20
C GLU A 49 -2.76 -11.19 0.63
N LYS A 50 -2.22 -12.33 1.06
CA LYS A 50 -3.04 -13.45 1.58
C LYS A 50 -3.82 -13.07 2.83
N ILE A 51 -3.18 -12.38 3.77
CA ILE A 51 -3.82 -11.90 5.00
C ILE A 51 -4.96 -10.93 4.69
N TRP A 52 -4.88 -10.16 3.60
CA TRP A 52 -5.94 -9.27 3.15
C TRP A 52 -7.09 -10.00 2.46
N ILE A 53 -6.78 -10.86 1.49
CA ILE A 53 -7.78 -11.52 0.65
C ILE A 53 -8.59 -12.55 1.44
N GLN A 54 -7.96 -13.33 2.31
CA GLN A 54 -8.60 -14.46 2.95
C GLN A 54 -9.81 -14.07 3.82
N PRO A 55 -9.73 -13.03 4.69
CA PRO A 55 -10.89 -12.54 5.42
C PRO A 55 -12.00 -11.99 4.53
N LEU A 56 -11.66 -11.25 3.47
CA LEU A 56 -12.63 -10.70 2.51
C LEU A 56 -13.38 -11.82 1.78
N ALA A 57 -12.66 -12.83 1.32
CA ALA A 57 -13.22 -13.98 0.62
C ALA A 57 -14.13 -14.83 1.53
N THR A 58 -13.79 -14.92 2.82
CA THR A 58 -14.56 -15.71 3.81
C THR A 58 -15.80 -14.94 4.29
N ASN A 59 -15.72 -13.62 4.42
CA ASN A 59 -16.76 -12.78 5.02
C ASN A 59 -17.45 -11.86 4.01
N LYS A 60 -17.70 -12.35 2.78
CA LYS A 60 -18.32 -11.55 1.70
C LYS A 60 -19.64 -10.87 2.09
N ARG A 61 -20.41 -11.48 3.01
CA ARG A 61 -21.68 -10.93 3.51
C ARG A 61 -21.51 -9.69 4.39
N ALA A 62 -20.32 -9.45 4.93
CA ALA A 62 -20.01 -8.28 5.72
C ALA A 62 -19.55 -7.08 4.86
N LEU A 63 -19.41 -7.26 3.54
CA LEU A 63 -19.04 -6.20 2.61
C LEU A 63 -20.30 -5.50 2.12
N ASP A 64 -20.38 -4.18 2.29
CA ASP A 64 -21.50 -3.40 1.75
C ASP A 64 -21.25 -3.08 0.26
N MET A 65 -21.63 -4.04 -0.59
CA MET A 65 -21.51 -3.95 -2.04
C MET A 65 -22.68 -3.22 -2.71
N SER A 66 -23.53 -2.51 -1.95
CA SER A 66 -24.66 -1.75 -2.53
C SER A 66 -24.20 -0.59 -3.41
N SER A 67 -23.01 -0.06 -3.13
CA SER A 67 -22.27 0.89 -3.95
C SER A 67 -20.78 0.52 -3.93
N VAL A 68 -20.10 0.81 -5.04
CA VAL A 68 -18.65 0.57 -5.17
C VAL A 68 -18.02 1.85 -5.69
N GLN A 69 -17.01 2.34 -4.97
CA GLN A 69 -16.27 3.54 -5.35
C GLN A 69 -14.98 3.14 -6.06
N LEU A 70 -14.69 3.86 -7.15
CA LEU A 70 -13.47 3.73 -7.94
C LEU A 70 -12.75 5.06 -7.90
N ASP A 71 -11.58 5.09 -7.27
CA ASP A 71 -10.75 6.29 -7.21
C ASP A 71 -9.30 6.01 -7.66
N GLY A 72 -8.67 7.04 -8.22
CA GLY A 72 -7.29 6.98 -8.68
C GLY A 72 -6.36 7.79 -7.78
N SER A 73 -5.36 7.14 -7.19
CA SER A 73 -4.30 7.83 -6.46
C SER A 73 -3.03 7.93 -7.29
N GLN A 74 -2.37 9.08 -7.23
CA GLN A 74 -1.11 9.32 -7.91
C GLN A 74 0.02 9.55 -6.90
N SER A 75 1.08 8.77 -6.99
CA SER A 75 2.23 8.85 -6.07
C SER A 75 3.51 9.29 -6.79
N ARG A 76 4.22 10.25 -6.20
CA ARG A 76 5.53 10.71 -6.71
C ARG A 76 6.59 9.63 -6.47
N CYS A 77 7.39 9.33 -7.49
CA CYS A 77 8.37 8.25 -7.45
C CYS A 77 9.75 8.71 -7.93
N TYR A 78 10.66 8.99 -7.00
CA TYR A 78 11.98 9.52 -7.33
C TYR A 78 12.95 8.48 -7.92
N LYS A 79 12.75 7.18 -7.64
CA LYS A 79 13.65 6.07 -8.03
C LYS A 79 12.95 4.87 -8.68
N ALA A 80 11.72 5.03 -9.17
CA ALA A 80 11.02 3.92 -9.80
C ALA A 80 11.72 3.47 -11.09
N ARG A 81 11.92 2.15 -11.22
CA ARG A 81 12.53 1.50 -12.38
C ARG A 81 11.51 1.13 -13.47
N GLN A 82 10.23 0.92 -13.09
CA GLN A 82 9.13 0.52 -13.98
C GLN A 82 7.82 1.25 -13.57
N ALA A 83 6.83 1.26 -14.46
CA ALA A 83 5.48 1.83 -14.25
C ALA A 83 5.43 3.30 -13.80
N VAL A 84 6.34 4.13 -14.32
CA VAL A 84 6.32 5.57 -14.10
C VAL A 84 6.37 6.32 -15.42
N ALA A 85 5.52 7.32 -15.55
CA ALA A 85 5.57 8.25 -16.67
C ALA A 85 5.89 9.66 -16.17
N TYR A 86 6.41 10.46 -17.10
CA TYR A 86 6.53 11.89 -16.94
C TYR A 86 5.15 12.54 -17.12
N GLN A 87 4.73 13.38 -16.17
CA GLN A 87 3.46 14.12 -16.26
C GLN A 87 3.71 15.63 -16.27
N GLY A 88 3.79 16.21 -17.47
CA GLY A 88 4.16 17.62 -17.69
C GLY A 88 3.22 18.63 -17.01
N ARG A 89 1.91 18.36 -16.96
CA ARG A 89 0.94 19.24 -16.27
C ARG A 89 1.23 19.39 -14.77
N LYS A 90 1.80 18.35 -14.15
CA LYS A 90 2.11 18.30 -12.70
C LYS A 90 3.62 18.32 -12.45
N ALA A 91 4.36 18.85 -13.41
CA ALA A 91 5.79 19.01 -13.34
C ALA A 91 6.14 20.14 -12.37
N ASP A 92 7.03 19.87 -11.42
CA ASP A 92 7.76 20.93 -10.73
C ASP A 92 9.02 21.30 -11.50
N THR A 93 9.59 22.46 -11.18
CA THR A 93 10.71 23.10 -11.89
C THR A 93 11.99 22.26 -11.93
N THR A 94 12.04 21.13 -11.20
CA THR A 94 13.16 20.19 -11.24
C THR A 94 12.88 19.01 -12.17
N THR A 95 13.60 18.97 -13.29
CA THR A 95 13.50 18.00 -14.40
C THR A 95 13.67 16.52 -13.99
N LYS A 96 14.04 16.22 -12.74
CA LYS A 96 14.23 14.86 -12.19
C LYS A 96 13.13 14.40 -11.22
N GLY A 97 12.18 15.26 -10.85
CA GLY A 97 11.12 15.01 -9.84
C GLY A 97 9.76 14.55 -10.39
N ASN A 98 9.60 14.46 -11.71
CA ASN A 98 8.28 14.42 -12.36
C ASN A 98 7.79 13.02 -12.75
N ARG A 99 8.37 11.98 -12.15
CA ARG A 99 7.94 10.58 -12.35
C ARG A 99 6.83 10.23 -11.37
N ARG A 100 5.67 9.83 -11.90
CA ARG A 100 4.50 9.43 -11.12
C ARG A 100 4.02 8.06 -11.56
N LEU A 101 3.59 7.28 -10.58
CA LEU A 101 2.76 6.11 -10.80
C LEU A 101 1.34 6.44 -10.36
N ASP A 102 0.41 5.85 -11.08
CA ASP A 102 -1.01 5.92 -10.77
C ASP A 102 -1.47 4.51 -10.35
N MET A 103 -2.37 4.46 -9.38
CA MET A 103 -3.04 3.23 -8.96
C MET A 103 -4.53 3.52 -8.85
N LEU A 104 -5.35 2.58 -9.27
CA LEU A 104 -6.78 2.62 -9.01
C LEU A 104 -7.10 1.77 -7.79
N PHE A 105 -8.08 2.23 -7.02
CA PHE A 105 -8.57 1.60 -5.81
C PHE A 105 -10.06 1.33 -5.99
N VAL A 106 -10.50 0.15 -5.54
CA VAL A 106 -11.92 -0.19 -5.38
C VAL A 106 -12.21 -0.19 -3.90
N SER A 107 -13.29 0.44 -3.46
CA SER A 107 -13.82 0.26 -2.11
C SER A 107 -15.29 -0.12 -2.12
N ASP A 108 -15.73 -0.74 -1.03
CA ASP A 108 -17.14 -0.89 -0.71
C ASP A 108 -17.75 0.43 -0.24
N ASN A 109 -19.07 0.43 0.00
CA ASN A 109 -19.81 1.62 0.38
C ASN A 109 -19.37 2.26 1.71
N GLU A 110 -18.74 1.49 2.61
CA GLU A 110 -18.20 1.99 3.88
C GLU A 110 -16.74 2.49 3.75
N GLY A 111 -16.14 2.37 2.57
CA GLY A 111 -14.77 2.78 2.28
C GLY A 111 -13.73 1.71 2.58
N LEU A 112 -14.13 0.46 2.83
CA LEU A 112 -13.21 -0.67 2.92
C LEU A 112 -12.63 -0.96 1.54
N ILE A 113 -11.30 -0.88 1.42
CA ILE A 113 -10.62 -1.16 0.16
C ILE A 113 -10.80 -2.65 -0.20
N LEU A 114 -11.23 -2.94 -1.42
CA LEU A 114 -11.44 -4.30 -1.90
C LEU A 114 -10.29 -4.76 -2.79
N ALA A 115 -9.83 -3.89 -3.68
CA ALA A 115 -8.77 -4.20 -4.63
C ALA A 115 -7.96 -2.96 -5.00
N LEU A 116 -6.72 -3.18 -5.41
CA LEU A 116 -5.85 -2.19 -6.03
C LEU A 116 -5.42 -2.68 -7.41
N SER A 117 -5.32 -1.77 -8.38
CA SER A 117 -4.62 -2.07 -9.63
C SER A 117 -3.12 -2.18 -9.40
N ALA A 118 -2.44 -2.92 -10.29
CA ALA A 118 -1.00 -2.77 -10.42
C ALA A 118 -0.65 -1.28 -10.67
N PRO A 119 0.50 -0.80 -10.17
CA PRO A 119 0.94 0.55 -10.47
C PRO A 119 1.16 0.68 -11.98
N VAL A 120 0.63 1.75 -12.56
CA VAL A 120 0.79 2.06 -13.98
C VAL A 120 1.38 3.44 -14.18
N SER A 121 2.02 3.64 -15.32
CA SER A 121 2.67 4.89 -15.67
C SER A 121 1.65 6.02 -15.76
N GLY A 122 1.84 7.10 -14.99
CA GLY A 122 0.83 8.14 -14.80
C GLY A 122 0.53 9.03 -16.02
N GLN A 123 -0.21 8.49 -16.98
CA GLN A 123 -0.67 9.19 -18.18
C GLN A 123 -2.18 9.14 -18.40
N THR A 124 -2.95 8.62 -17.43
CA THR A 124 -4.42 8.37 -17.39
C THR A 124 -4.69 6.87 -17.26
N ILE A 125 -5.39 6.45 -16.20
CA ILE A 125 -5.87 5.06 -16.09
C ILE A 125 -7.28 5.00 -16.67
N ASN A 126 -7.42 4.35 -17.82
CA ASN A 126 -8.72 3.86 -18.28
C ASN A 126 -9.04 2.57 -17.51
N GLY A 127 -10.24 2.42 -16.98
CA GLY A 127 -10.65 1.36 -16.01
C GLY A 127 -10.51 -0.11 -16.45
N TYR A 128 -9.84 -0.39 -17.57
CA TYR A 128 -9.60 -1.71 -18.14
C TYR A 128 -8.44 -2.50 -17.47
N LEU A 129 -7.77 -1.93 -16.47
CA LEU A 129 -6.59 -2.54 -15.81
C LEU A 129 -6.87 -3.04 -14.39
N MET A 130 -8.15 -3.12 -14.00
CA MET A 130 -8.57 -3.75 -12.76
C MET A 130 -8.52 -5.27 -12.92
N GLY A 131 -7.41 -5.87 -12.50
CA GLY A 131 -7.39 -7.29 -12.16
C GLY A 131 -8.20 -7.46 -10.89
N PHE A 132 -9.34 -8.16 -10.98
CA PHE A 132 -10.07 -8.59 -9.79
C PHE A 132 -9.18 -9.59 -9.03
N ILE A 133 -8.98 -9.30 -7.75
CA ILE A 133 -8.40 -10.24 -6.78
C ILE A 133 -9.54 -11.11 -6.25
#